data_AF-D2BD24-F1
#
_entry.id   AF-D2BD24-F1
#
_cell.length_a   1.000
_cell.length_b   1.000
_cell.length_c   1.000
_cell.angle_alpha   90.00
_cell.angle_beta   90.00
_cell.angle_gamma   90.00
#
_symmetry.space_group_name_H-M   'P 1'
#
loop_
_entity.id
_entity.type
_entity.pdbx_description
1 polymer ?
#
loop_
_entity_poly.entity_id
_entity_poly.type
_entity_poly.pdbx_seq_one_letter_code
_entity_poly.pdbx_strand_id
1 'polypeptide(L)'
;MITNIPFGEKHSRLSIFEPNEGTLVVIPSLSLPQDELRRITGALCYEERLLFLLLTLRQPDVEVVYLSSVPVDTAIVDYYLGFLDDPDEARTRLQMISLDEPRTGPLTMSLLHRPDVIARIRAALGRTAGAWMVPFVVSEAEERLAEILGLPIYGPATSLAHLGSKSGGRMIAEEAGVPMARGFADLRSLTEVEHAARALSPRSKLMVKLNNSYSGLGNAVVIKDERPLTACHTSFSAADENWTTFAEKIAERGAVIEEFIEDRPLHSPSALARITPGGAYDVVATHEQLLGGPNGDLYQGCAFPARPEYRAQVGECAERIARVLAGRGVVGLFGMDFFAVKTDAGYRALLCEINLRIGGTTHPFGAALLTTGASYDPGTGTLVHGGRSKYYVATDNCTAACLRGRTPAEVVKLIDDRGLGFDREARTGNVLHLLGAVPEYGKLGFTSIGDSAEEAAELHRRTLRALNQSA
;
A
#
# COMPACT_ATOMS: atom_id res chain seq x y z
N MET A 1 24.18 5.07 -12.05
CA MET A 1 24.27 6.35 -12.81
C MET A 1 22.86 6.53 -13.33
N ILE A 2 22.05 7.42 -12.74
CA ILE A 2 20.64 7.54 -13.15
C ILE A 2 20.63 7.87 -14.63
N THR A 3 20.09 6.96 -15.42
CA THR A 3 19.85 7.18 -16.84
C THR A 3 19.02 8.44 -16.97
N ASN A 4 19.49 9.39 -17.77
CA ASN A 4 18.87 10.70 -17.99
C ASN A 4 17.63 10.54 -18.88
N ILE A 5 16.70 9.66 -18.47
CA ILE A 5 15.44 9.40 -19.16
C ILE A 5 14.53 10.58 -18.78
N PRO A 6 14.10 11.42 -19.75
CA PRO A 6 13.32 12.62 -19.47
C PRO A 6 11.87 12.27 -19.14
N PHE A 7 11.66 11.55 -18.04
CA PHE A 7 10.35 11.05 -17.61
C PHE A 7 9.42 12.20 -17.26
N GLY A 8 9.92 13.22 -16.55
CA GLY A 8 9.17 14.43 -16.24
C GLY A 8 8.83 15.29 -17.45
N GLU A 9 9.64 15.29 -18.51
CA GLU A 9 9.37 16.09 -19.71
C GLU A 9 8.31 15.43 -20.61
N LYS A 10 8.39 14.10 -20.78
CA LYS A 10 7.46 13.35 -21.64
C LYS A 10 6.16 12.96 -20.93
N HIS A 11 6.22 12.68 -19.64
CA HIS A 11 5.12 12.11 -18.85
C HIS A 11 4.81 12.94 -17.61
N SER A 12 4.91 14.28 -17.71
CA SER A 12 4.77 15.23 -16.58
C SER A 12 3.52 15.04 -15.71
N ARG A 13 2.40 14.62 -16.32
CA ARG A 13 1.10 14.42 -15.64
C ARG A 13 0.69 12.96 -15.48
N LEU A 14 1.60 12.02 -15.76
CA LEU A 14 1.28 10.60 -15.75
C LEU A 14 0.76 10.15 -14.37
N SER A 15 -0.33 9.40 -14.41
CA SER A 15 -0.93 8.69 -13.28
C SER A 15 -1.02 7.22 -13.65
N ILE A 16 -0.61 6.31 -12.76
CA ILE A 16 -0.78 4.87 -13.02
C ILE A 16 -2.24 4.44 -13.02
N PHE A 17 -3.15 5.25 -12.45
CA PHE A 17 -4.58 4.97 -12.48
C PHE A 17 -5.25 5.44 -13.77
N GLU A 18 -4.72 6.48 -14.40
CA GLU A 18 -5.34 7.10 -15.57
C GLU A 18 -4.25 7.43 -16.61
N PRO A 19 -3.54 6.41 -17.13
CA PRO A 19 -2.62 6.60 -18.24
C PRO A 19 -3.42 6.92 -19.51
N ASN A 20 -2.94 7.83 -20.34
CA ASN A 20 -3.58 8.13 -21.63
C ASN A 20 -3.09 7.20 -22.75
N GLU A 21 -1.80 6.87 -22.74
CA GLU A 21 -1.12 6.04 -23.76
C GLU A 21 0.12 5.38 -23.14
N GLY A 22 0.67 4.39 -23.83
CA GLY A 22 1.97 3.78 -23.53
C GLY A 22 1.89 2.45 -22.78
N THR A 23 3.05 1.87 -22.49
CA THR A 23 3.13 0.50 -21.93
C THR A 23 3.51 0.52 -20.45
N LEU A 24 2.64 -0.01 -19.59
CA LEU A 24 2.91 -0.22 -18.18
C LEU A 24 3.63 -1.56 -17.99
N VAL A 25 4.87 -1.52 -17.51
CA VAL A 25 5.58 -2.71 -17.04
C VAL A 25 5.35 -2.86 -15.54
N VAL A 26 4.36 -3.68 -15.17
CA VAL A 26 3.95 -3.87 -13.78
C VAL A 26 4.85 -4.89 -13.10
N ILE A 27 5.50 -4.46 -12.02
CA ILE A 27 6.50 -5.26 -11.29
C ILE A 27 6.05 -5.37 -9.84
N PRO A 28 5.22 -6.36 -9.51
CA PRO A 28 4.67 -6.47 -8.16
C PRO A 28 5.67 -7.11 -7.16
N SER A 29 6.97 -6.93 -7.40
CA SER A 29 8.05 -7.47 -6.56
C SER A 29 8.00 -6.91 -5.15
N LEU A 30 7.98 -7.81 -4.17
CA LEU A 30 7.98 -7.48 -2.75
C LEU A 30 9.43 -7.38 -2.23
N SER A 31 10.19 -6.42 -2.74
CA SER A 31 11.57 -6.09 -2.31
C SER A 31 11.58 -5.39 -0.94
N LEU A 32 10.97 -6.04 0.06
CA LEU A 32 10.81 -5.61 1.45
C LEU A 32 11.63 -6.50 2.40
N PRO A 33 11.78 -6.17 3.70
CA PRO A 33 12.39 -7.07 4.67
C PRO A 33 11.74 -8.47 4.65
N GLN A 34 12.52 -9.48 4.25
CA GLN A 34 12.02 -10.83 3.92
C GLN A 34 11.71 -11.66 5.16
N ASP A 35 12.37 -11.40 6.29
CA ASP A 35 12.10 -12.01 7.58
C ASP A 35 10.69 -11.68 8.08
N GLU A 36 10.25 -10.45 7.86
CA GLU A 36 8.90 -10.00 8.17
C GLU A 36 7.86 -10.59 7.18
N LEU A 37 8.19 -10.77 5.88
CA LEU A 37 7.23 -11.19 4.85
C LEU A 37 6.83 -12.65 5.04
N ARG A 38 7.79 -13.47 5.47
CA ARG A 38 7.59 -14.91 5.77
C ARG A 38 6.56 -15.16 6.85
N ARG A 39 6.23 -14.15 7.68
CA ARG A 39 5.20 -14.26 8.72
C ARG A 39 3.79 -14.05 8.17
N ILE A 40 3.65 -13.64 6.90
CA ILE A 40 2.37 -13.39 6.26
C ILE A 40 1.96 -14.60 5.42
N THR A 41 0.85 -15.26 5.80
CA THR A 41 0.27 -16.36 5.01
C THR A 41 -0.17 -15.86 3.63
N GLY A 42 0.30 -16.56 2.58
CA GLY A 42 0.00 -16.22 1.19
C GLY A 42 0.70 -14.97 0.67
N ALA A 43 1.83 -14.56 1.26
CA ALA A 43 2.57 -13.37 0.83
C ALA A 43 2.94 -13.37 -0.66
N LEU A 44 3.25 -14.54 -1.25
CA LEU A 44 3.54 -14.66 -2.69
C LEU A 44 2.37 -14.19 -3.56
N CYS A 45 1.14 -14.45 -3.14
CA CYS A 45 -0.06 -14.02 -3.85
C CYS A 45 -0.27 -12.49 -3.76
N TYR A 46 0.47 -11.75 -2.93
CA TYR A 46 0.42 -10.29 -2.94
C TYR A 46 0.91 -9.69 -4.24
N GLU A 47 1.57 -10.48 -5.08
CA GLU A 47 1.82 -10.09 -6.46
C GLU A 47 0.52 -9.72 -7.18
N GLU A 48 -0.62 -10.32 -6.83
CA GLU A 48 -1.93 -10.03 -7.42
C GLU A 48 -2.53 -8.68 -6.99
N ARG A 49 -1.95 -7.99 -5.98
CA ARG A 49 -2.46 -6.68 -5.54
C ARG A 49 -2.36 -5.60 -6.61
N LEU A 50 -1.53 -5.78 -7.64
CA LEU A 50 -1.44 -4.83 -8.75
C LEU A 50 -2.30 -5.21 -9.96
N LEU A 51 -3.05 -6.31 -9.93
CA LEU A 51 -3.90 -6.73 -11.05
C LEU A 51 -5.02 -5.73 -11.37
N PHE A 52 -5.39 -4.83 -10.44
CA PHE A 52 -6.29 -3.72 -10.76
C PHE A 52 -5.76 -2.84 -11.91
N LEU A 53 -4.44 -2.80 -12.15
CA LEU A 53 -3.84 -2.07 -13.27
C LEU A 53 -4.22 -2.66 -14.62
N LEU A 54 -4.69 -3.91 -14.70
CA LEU A 54 -5.25 -4.46 -15.95
C LEU A 54 -6.48 -3.65 -16.42
N LEU A 55 -7.19 -2.99 -15.49
CA LEU A 55 -8.34 -2.15 -15.82
C LEU A 55 -7.95 -0.86 -16.56
N THR A 56 -6.66 -0.49 -16.59
CA THR A 56 -6.16 0.62 -17.41
C THR A 56 -6.24 0.32 -18.92
N LEU A 57 -6.33 -0.97 -19.29
CA LEU A 57 -6.59 -1.40 -20.68
C LEU A 57 -7.94 -0.93 -21.21
N ARG A 58 -8.80 -0.30 -20.40
CA ARG A 58 -9.95 0.45 -20.93
C ARG A 58 -9.56 1.57 -21.90
N GLN A 59 -8.32 2.07 -21.80
CA GLN A 59 -7.77 3.04 -22.72
C GLN A 59 -7.15 2.29 -23.91
N PRO A 60 -7.53 2.61 -25.15
CA PRO A 60 -7.13 1.85 -26.33
C PRO A 60 -5.62 1.92 -26.61
N ASP A 61 -4.98 3.03 -26.29
CA ASP A 61 -3.54 3.26 -26.56
C ASP A 61 -2.63 2.81 -25.40
N VAL A 62 -3.18 2.12 -24.40
CA VAL A 62 -2.45 1.60 -23.25
C VAL A 62 -2.15 0.12 -23.44
N GLU A 63 -0.94 -0.31 -23.11
CA GLU A 63 -0.57 -1.72 -23.07
C GLU A 63 -0.08 -2.09 -21.67
N VAL A 64 -0.23 -3.35 -21.28
CA VAL A 64 0.23 -3.83 -19.98
C VAL A 64 1.10 -5.06 -20.13
N VAL A 65 2.31 -4.99 -19.59
CA VAL A 65 3.21 -6.13 -19.38
C VAL A 65 3.23 -6.43 -17.88
N TYR A 66 2.59 -7.52 -17.47
CA TYR A 66 2.50 -7.91 -16.06
C TYR A 66 3.51 -9.02 -15.75
N LEU A 67 4.37 -8.78 -14.76
CA LEU A 67 5.35 -9.77 -14.32
C LEU A 67 4.87 -10.51 -13.07
N SER A 68 5.18 -11.79 -12.97
CA SER A 68 4.89 -12.59 -11.77
C SER A 68 5.90 -13.72 -11.56
N SER A 69 6.06 -14.16 -10.31
CA SER A 69 6.94 -15.28 -9.96
C SER A 69 6.41 -16.59 -10.53
N VAL A 70 5.10 -16.81 -10.42
CA VAL A 70 4.38 -17.96 -10.96
C VAL A 70 3.26 -17.51 -11.90
N PRO A 71 2.81 -18.36 -12.85
CA PRO A 71 1.65 -18.05 -13.67
C PRO A 71 0.44 -17.65 -12.83
N VAL A 72 -0.15 -16.49 -13.13
CA VAL A 72 -1.45 -16.10 -12.59
C VAL A 72 -2.52 -16.94 -13.29
N ASP A 73 -3.44 -17.52 -12.54
CA ASP A 73 -4.54 -18.33 -13.07
C ASP A 73 -5.34 -17.51 -14.10
N THR A 74 -5.62 -18.10 -15.26
CA THR A 74 -6.33 -17.43 -16.35
C THR A 74 -7.71 -16.95 -15.93
N ALA A 75 -8.41 -17.67 -15.04
CA ALA A 75 -9.70 -17.24 -14.52
C ALA A 75 -9.61 -15.93 -13.72
N ILE A 76 -8.47 -15.66 -13.07
CA ILE A 76 -8.23 -14.39 -12.38
C ILE A 76 -8.03 -13.27 -13.40
N VAL A 77 -7.25 -13.52 -14.46
CA VAL A 77 -7.04 -12.54 -15.54
C VAL A 77 -8.37 -12.24 -16.24
N ASP A 78 -9.15 -13.27 -16.55
CA ASP A 78 -10.46 -13.17 -17.19
C ASP A 78 -11.45 -12.41 -16.30
N TYR A 79 -11.40 -12.60 -14.98
CA TYR A 79 -12.18 -11.82 -14.02
C TYR A 79 -11.90 -10.32 -14.12
N TYR A 80 -10.62 -9.90 -14.16
CA TYR A 80 -10.26 -8.48 -14.29
C TYR A 80 -10.61 -7.91 -15.66
N LEU A 81 -10.32 -8.62 -16.75
CA LEU A 81 -10.71 -8.19 -18.10
C LEU A 81 -12.23 -8.14 -18.25
N GLY A 82 -12.96 -8.99 -17.52
CA GLY A 82 -14.41 -9.00 -17.42
C GLY A 82 -15.04 -7.76 -16.77
N PHE A 83 -14.27 -6.75 -16.36
CA PHE A 83 -14.79 -5.42 -16.01
C PHE A 83 -14.77 -4.43 -17.19
N LEU A 84 -14.05 -4.75 -18.27
CA LEU A 84 -13.88 -3.89 -19.43
C LEU A 84 -15.03 -4.07 -20.43
N ASP A 85 -15.25 -3.07 -21.27
CA ASP A 85 -16.32 -3.11 -22.28
C ASP A 85 -16.01 -4.10 -23.41
N ASP A 86 -14.73 -4.21 -23.79
CA ASP A 86 -14.22 -5.19 -24.76
C ASP A 86 -13.05 -6.00 -24.16
N PRO A 87 -13.35 -7.11 -23.44
CA PRO A 87 -12.32 -7.95 -22.83
C PRO A 87 -11.38 -8.63 -23.84
N ASP A 88 -11.87 -8.93 -25.05
CA ASP A 88 -11.09 -9.64 -26.07
C ASP A 88 -10.06 -8.70 -26.70
N GLU A 89 -10.46 -7.47 -27.02
CA GLU A 89 -9.55 -6.44 -27.50
C GLU A 89 -8.51 -6.08 -26.43
N ALA A 90 -8.93 -5.87 -25.18
CA ALA A 90 -8.02 -5.59 -24.07
C ALA A 90 -6.98 -6.71 -23.86
N ARG A 91 -7.37 -7.98 -24.06
CA ARG A 91 -6.46 -9.12 -23.97
C ARG A 91 -5.34 -9.05 -25.01
N THR A 92 -5.59 -8.50 -26.19
CA THR A 92 -4.55 -8.38 -27.24
C THR A 92 -3.42 -7.43 -26.84
N ARG A 93 -3.71 -6.48 -25.93
CA ARG A 93 -2.76 -5.49 -25.38
C ARG A 93 -2.19 -5.89 -24.01
N LEU A 94 -2.49 -7.10 -23.54
CA LEU A 94 -2.00 -7.66 -22.29
C LEU A 94 -0.95 -8.75 -22.53
N GLN A 95 0.21 -8.61 -21.89
CA GLN A 95 1.25 -9.63 -21.85
C GLN A 95 1.50 -10.06 -20.39
N MET A 96 1.15 -11.30 -20.06
CA MET A 96 1.47 -11.91 -18.77
C MET A 96 2.78 -12.69 -18.89
N ILE A 97 3.81 -12.32 -18.14
CA ILE A 97 5.14 -12.97 -18.17
C ILE A 97 5.48 -13.50 -16.78
N SER A 98 5.44 -14.82 -16.63
CA SER A 98 5.90 -15.52 -15.43
C SER A 98 7.35 -15.99 -15.53
N LEU A 99 7.98 -16.18 -14.37
CA LEU A 99 9.29 -16.85 -14.24
C LEU A 99 9.17 -18.37 -14.12
N ASP A 100 7.96 -18.86 -13.80
CA ASP A 100 7.62 -20.25 -13.51
C ASP A 100 8.41 -20.80 -12.31
N GLU A 101 8.74 -19.94 -11.35
CA GLU A 101 9.56 -20.26 -10.18
C GLU A 101 8.91 -19.72 -8.90
N PRO A 102 8.44 -20.58 -7.97
CA PRO A 102 7.82 -20.16 -6.71
C PRO A 102 8.84 -19.74 -5.64
N ARG A 103 9.93 -19.06 -6.02
CA ARG A 103 11.00 -18.71 -5.07
C ARG A 103 10.53 -17.72 -4.01
N THR A 104 11.05 -17.88 -2.79
CA THR A 104 10.71 -17.10 -1.58
C THR A 104 11.45 -15.76 -1.46
N GLY A 105 11.93 -15.21 -2.57
CA GLY A 105 12.65 -13.94 -2.60
C GLY A 105 12.01 -12.93 -3.56
N PRO A 106 12.49 -11.68 -3.61
CA PRO A 106 11.90 -10.67 -4.48
C PRO A 106 11.92 -11.07 -5.96
N LEU A 107 10.78 -10.92 -6.64
CA LEU A 107 10.59 -11.21 -8.06
C LEU A 107 11.68 -10.57 -8.93
N THR A 108 11.99 -9.29 -8.68
CA THR A 108 13.01 -8.54 -9.43
C THR A 108 14.40 -9.16 -9.31
N MET A 109 14.77 -9.69 -8.14
CA MET A 109 16.05 -10.38 -7.97
C MET A 109 16.12 -11.65 -8.83
N SER A 110 15.04 -12.42 -8.92
CA SER A 110 14.97 -13.59 -9.79
C SER A 110 15.02 -13.19 -11.28
N LEU A 111 14.32 -12.12 -11.67
CA LEU A 111 14.34 -11.57 -13.03
C LEU A 111 15.75 -11.18 -13.50
N LEU A 112 16.54 -10.55 -12.62
CA LEU A 112 17.91 -10.13 -12.94
C LEU A 112 18.85 -11.30 -13.28
N HIS A 113 18.49 -12.53 -12.90
CA HIS A 113 19.24 -13.75 -13.23
C HIS A 113 18.66 -14.50 -14.45
N ARG A 114 17.62 -13.98 -15.10
CA ARG A 114 16.89 -14.62 -16.21
C ARG A 114 16.98 -13.78 -17.49
N PRO A 115 18.13 -13.80 -18.21
CA PRO A 115 18.31 -13.02 -19.43
C PRO A 115 17.31 -13.38 -20.53
N ASP A 116 16.80 -14.61 -20.53
CA ASP A 116 15.74 -15.08 -21.41
C ASP A 116 14.41 -14.35 -21.15
N VAL A 117 14.05 -14.14 -19.88
CA VAL A 117 12.84 -13.39 -19.50
C VAL A 117 13.00 -11.90 -19.79
N ILE A 118 14.18 -11.33 -19.55
CA ILE A 118 14.49 -9.94 -19.94
C ILE A 118 14.34 -9.74 -21.45
N ALA A 119 14.78 -10.70 -22.26
CA ALA A 119 14.58 -10.67 -23.71
C ALA A 119 13.09 -10.74 -24.10
N ARG A 120 12.28 -11.55 -23.41
CA ARG A 120 10.81 -11.60 -23.60
C ARG A 120 10.15 -10.26 -23.25
N ILE A 121 10.55 -9.63 -22.15
CA ILE A 121 10.04 -8.29 -21.76
C ILE A 121 10.37 -7.28 -22.87
N ARG A 122 11.61 -7.25 -23.35
CA ARG A 122 12.01 -6.36 -24.47
C ARG A 122 11.21 -6.62 -25.75
N ALA A 123 10.93 -7.89 -26.06
CA ALA A 123 10.10 -8.24 -27.21
C ALA A 123 8.65 -7.76 -27.05
N ALA A 124 8.09 -7.89 -25.85
CA ALA A 124 6.73 -7.44 -25.51
C ALA A 124 6.59 -5.91 -25.57
N LEU A 125 7.64 -5.16 -25.23
CA LEU A 125 7.66 -3.69 -25.37
C LEU A 125 7.65 -3.22 -26.83
N GLY A 126 7.97 -4.08 -27.80
CA GLY A 126 7.93 -3.73 -29.23
C GLY A 126 8.70 -2.42 -29.55
N ARG A 127 8.06 -1.55 -30.35
CA ARG A 127 8.54 -0.19 -30.68
C ARG A 127 7.69 0.90 -30.00
N THR A 128 6.99 0.57 -28.92
CA THR A 128 6.00 1.49 -28.34
C THR A 128 6.62 2.82 -27.91
N ALA A 129 5.91 3.91 -28.20
CA ALA A 129 6.28 5.23 -27.75
C ALA A 129 5.91 5.34 -26.26
N GLY A 130 6.90 5.25 -25.37
CA GLY A 130 6.72 5.55 -23.94
C GLY A 130 6.26 4.37 -23.09
N ALA A 131 7.22 3.54 -22.67
CA ALA A 131 7.02 2.54 -21.63
C ALA A 131 7.63 3.00 -20.30
N TRP A 132 7.08 2.54 -19.18
CA TRP A 132 7.61 2.80 -17.84
C TRP A 132 7.34 1.64 -16.88
N MET A 133 8.14 1.56 -15.83
CA MET A 133 7.99 0.56 -14.79
C MET A 133 7.08 1.05 -13.67
N VAL A 134 6.19 0.17 -13.21
CA VAL A 134 5.32 0.38 -12.04
C VAL A 134 5.66 -0.67 -10.99
N PRO A 135 6.66 -0.42 -10.13
CA PRO A 135 7.02 -1.35 -9.07
C PRO A 135 6.13 -1.20 -7.84
N PHE A 136 5.93 -2.28 -7.09
CA PHE A 136 5.28 -2.21 -5.76
C PHE A 136 6.09 -1.34 -4.78
N VAL A 137 7.41 -1.53 -4.78
CA VAL A 137 8.39 -0.75 -4.03
C VAL A 137 9.66 -0.63 -4.87
N VAL A 138 10.37 0.50 -4.77
CA VAL A 138 11.65 0.69 -5.46
C VAL A 138 12.79 0.30 -4.52
N SER A 139 13.61 -0.66 -4.94
CA SER A 139 14.91 -0.98 -4.36
C SER A 139 16.01 -0.91 -5.41
N GLU A 140 17.26 -1.16 -5.02
CA GLU A 140 18.39 -1.25 -5.95
C GLU A 140 18.16 -2.30 -7.05
N ALA A 141 17.39 -3.36 -6.76
CA ALA A 141 17.04 -4.38 -7.74
C ALA A 141 16.13 -3.81 -8.83
N GLU A 142 15.12 -3.02 -8.47
CA GLU A 142 14.21 -2.37 -9.42
C GLU A 142 14.95 -1.32 -10.25
N GLU A 143 15.83 -0.52 -9.64
CA GLU A 143 16.68 0.42 -10.38
C GLU A 143 17.60 -0.27 -11.38
N ARG A 144 18.23 -1.38 -10.98
CA ARG A 144 19.05 -2.17 -11.90
C ARG A 144 18.25 -2.78 -13.05
N LEU A 145 17.04 -3.26 -12.79
CA LEU A 145 16.16 -3.76 -13.85
C LEU A 145 15.75 -2.63 -14.81
N ALA A 146 15.47 -1.45 -14.28
CA ALA A 146 15.16 -0.26 -15.09
C ALA A 146 16.33 0.18 -15.97
N GLU A 147 17.56 0.18 -15.44
CA GLU A 147 18.77 0.44 -16.21
C GLU A 147 18.95 -0.58 -17.35
N ILE A 148 18.71 -1.87 -17.09
CA ILE A 148 18.81 -2.94 -18.10
C ILE A 148 17.74 -2.79 -19.19
N LEU A 149 16.50 -2.43 -18.82
CA LEU A 149 15.40 -2.27 -19.76
C LEU A 149 15.40 -0.90 -20.46
N GLY A 150 16.13 0.09 -19.93
CA GLY A 150 16.12 1.46 -20.42
C GLY A 150 14.80 2.18 -20.16
N LEU A 151 14.12 1.85 -19.05
CA LEU A 151 12.80 2.39 -18.71
C LEU A 151 12.86 3.34 -17.51
N PRO A 152 12.04 4.40 -17.47
CA PRO A 152 11.85 5.18 -16.26
C PRO A 152 11.00 4.41 -15.24
N ILE A 153 11.12 4.79 -13.97
CA ILE A 153 10.40 4.18 -12.86
C ILE A 153 9.34 5.15 -12.33
N TYR A 154 8.09 4.69 -12.24
CA TYR A 154 7.04 5.37 -11.49
C TYR A 154 7.13 4.99 -10.01
N GLY A 155 8.01 5.65 -9.27
CA GLY A 155 8.23 5.38 -7.85
C GLY A 155 9.36 6.21 -7.26
N PRO A 156 9.48 6.28 -5.93
CA PRO A 156 10.51 7.05 -5.26
C PRO A 156 11.88 6.43 -5.51
N ALA A 157 12.84 7.20 -6.03
CA ALA A 157 14.20 6.73 -6.23
C ALA A 157 14.82 6.24 -4.91
N THR A 158 15.72 5.24 -4.96
CA THR A 158 16.35 4.66 -3.75
C THR A 158 17.15 5.69 -2.97
N SER A 159 17.75 6.67 -3.67
CA SER A 159 18.42 7.82 -3.05
C SER A 159 17.52 8.65 -2.12
N LEU A 160 16.20 8.60 -2.32
CA LEU A 160 15.19 9.27 -1.51
C LEU A 160 14.52 8.33 -0.48
N ALA A 161 14.87 7.05 -0.44
CA ALA A 161 14.22 6.07 0.45
C ALA A 161 14.29 6.47 1.93
N HIS A 162 15.38 7.15 2.34
CA HIS A 162 15.56 7.64 3.70
C HIS A 162 14.43 8.60 4.15
N LEU A 163 13.77 9.31 3.22
CA LEU A 163 12.64 10.20 3.52
C LEU A 163 11.39 9.43 3.99
N GLY A 164 11.27 8.15 3.63
CA GLY A 164 10.21 7.24 4.08
C GLY A 164 10.55 6.47 5.35
N SER A 165 11.76 6.62 5.90
CA SER A 165 12.10 6.03 7.20
C SER A 165 11.34 6.74 8.32
N LYS A 166 11.23 6.14 9.52
CA LYS A 166 10.60 6.82 10.67
C LYS A 166 11.29 8.16 11.01
N SER A 167 12.62 8.20 10.96
CA SER A 167 13.37 9.44 11.17
C SER A 167 13.15 10.46 10.05
N GLY A 168 13.18 10.01 8.79
CA GLY A 168 12.91 10.87 7.62
C GLY A 168 11.48 11.42 7.61
N GLY A 169 10.49 10.60 7.97
CA GLY A 169 9.10 11.02 8.08
C GLY A 169 8.92 12.12 9.14
N ARG A 170 9.64 12.03 10.26
CA ARG A 170 9.64 13.10 11.28
C ARG A 170 10.26 14.40 10.76
N MET A 171 11.40 14.31 10.07
CA MET A 171 12.03 15.46 9.40
C MET A 171 11.08 16.14 8.41
N ILE A 172 10.43 15.36 7.56
CA ILE A 172 9.49 15.87 6.55
C ILE A 172 8.26 16.50 7.21
N ALA A 173 7.71 15.90 8.26
CA ALA A 173 6.59 16.50 8.98
C ALA A 173 6.98 17.80 9.69
N GLU A 174 8.17 17.90 10.27
CA GLU A 174 8.66 19.13 10.87
C GLU A 174 8.79 20.25 9.81
N GLU A 175 9.41 19.97 8.67
CA GLU A 175 9.52 20.90 7.54
C GLU A 175 8.14 21.30 7.00
N ALA A 176 7.22 20.34 6.89
CA ALA A 176 5.85 20.58 6.45
C ALA A 176 5.01 21.31 7.51
N GLY A 177 5.48 21.43 8.76
CA GLY A 177 4.76 21.93 9.93
C GLY A 177 3.55 21.06 10.33
N VAL A 178 3.60 19.76 10.05
CA VAL A 178 2.57 18.78 10.41
C VAL A 178 2.82 18.27 11.82
N PRO A 179 1.81 18.27 12.71
CA PRO A 179 1.92 17.74 14.05
C PRO A 179 2.36 16.27 14.12
N MET A 180 3.09 15.92 15.19
CA MET A 180 3.48 14.56 15.53
C MET A 180 3.43 14.37 17.04
N ALA A 181 3.50 13.12 17.51
CA ALA A 181 3.85 12.85 18.90
C ALA A 181 5.23 13.46 19.22
N ARG A 182 5.38 14.03 20.42
CA ARG A 182 6.67 14.54 20.90
C ARG A 182 7.67 13.40 20.93
N GLY A 183 8.88 13.62 20.45
CA GLY A 183 9.84 12.54 20.26
C GLY A 183 11.10 13.00 19.55
N PHE A 184 12.07 12.09 19.49
CA PHE A 184 13.39 12.28 18.89
C PHE A 184 13.60 11.28 17.75
N ALA A 185 14.42 11.66 16.78
CA ALA A 185 14.73 10.90 15.57
C ALA A 185 16.24 10.68 15.40
N ASP A 186 16.61 9.87 14.40
CA ASP A 186 18.00 9.54 14.03
C ASP A 186 18.85 9.00 15.18
N LEU A 187 18.24 8.15 16.01
CA LEU A 187 18.93 7.48 17.12
C LEU A 187 19.60 6.21 16.60
N ARG A 188 20.89 6.03 16.88
CA ARG A 188 21.72 4.92 16.38
C ARG A 188 22.30 4.05 17.49
N SER A 189 21.97 4.33 18.74
CA SER A 189 22.42 3.53 19.88
C SER A 189 21.39 3.52 21.01
N LEU A 190 21.43 2.47 21.83
CA LEU A 190 20.62 2.38 23.03
C LEU A 190 20.89 3.56 23.98
N THR A 191 22.14 4.02 24.10
CA THR A 191 22.51 5.19 24.91
C THR A 191 21.79 6.47 24.46
N GLU A 192 21.69 6.71 23.16
CA GLU A 192 20.93 7.85 22.62
C GLU A 192 19.44 7.72 22.89
N VAL A 193 18.88 6.51 22.74
CA VAL A 193 17.48 6.22 23.07
C VAL A 193 17.19 6.49 24.55
N GLU A 194 18.10 6.10 25.45
CA GLU A 194 17.98 6.40 26.89
C GLU A 194 18.04 7.91 27.19
N HIS A 195 18.96 8.64 26.55
CA HIS A 195 19.02 10.11 26.70
C HIS A 195 17.73 10.77 26.23
N ALA A 196 17.23 10.38 25.06
CA ALA A 196 15.97 10.88 24.52
C ALA A 196 14.78 10.53 25.43
N ALA A 197 14.73 9.31 25.98
CA ALA A 197 13.70 8.91 26.94
C ALA A 197 13.72 9.75 28.23
N ARG A 198 14.91 10.11 28.74
CA ARG A 198 15.05 11.02 29.88
C ARG A 198 14.49 12.42 29.56
N ALA A 199 14.73 12.93 28.36
CA ALA A 199 14.22 14.23 27.91
C ALA A 199 12.68 14.27 27.72
N LEU A 200 12.03 13.10 27.51
CA LEU A 200 10.56 12.99 27.42
C LEU A 200 9.83 12.92 28.77
N SER A 201 10.54 13.07 29.90
CA SER A 201 9.92 13.18 31.23
C SER A 201 8.88 14.32 31.29
N PRO A 202 7.83 14.25 32.14
CA PRO A 202 7.50 13.17 33.08
C PRO A 202 6.70 12.01 32.47
N ARG A 203 6.61 11.87 31.14
CA ARG A 203 5.88 10.74 30.54
C ARG A 203 6.54 9.41 30.87
N SER A 204 5.72 8.46 31.31
CA SER A 204 6.14 7.10 31.67
C SER A 204 5.97 6.11 30.53
N LYS A 205 5.05 6.34 29.57
CA LYS A 205 4.84 5.42 28.45
C LYS A 205 5.42 5.98 27.15
N LEU A 206 6.38 5.26 26.57
CA LEU A 206 7.11 5.65 25.38
C LEU A 206 7.01 4.57 24.30
N MET A 207 7.20 4.95 23.04
CA MET A 207 7.26 4.07 21.88
C MET A 207 8.60 4.25 21.17
N VAL A 208 9.37 3.18 21.05
CA VAL A 208 10.56 3.14 20.18
C VAL A 208 10.17 2.46 18.88
N LYS A 209 10.51 3.05 17.72
CA LYS A 209 10.20 2.49 16.39
C LYS A 209 11.48 2.43 15.55
N LEU A 210 11.81 1.27 14.99
CA LEU A 210 12.90 1.13 14.02
C LEU A 210 12.54 1.84 12.71
N ASN A 211 13.54 2.42 12.04
CA ASN A 211 13.35 3.25 10.84
C ASN A 211 12.69 2.53 9.65
N ASN A 212 13.08 1.29 9.37
CA ASN A 212 12.75 0.57 8.13
C ASN A 212 12.02 -0.77 8.39
N SER A 213 11.17 -0.83 9.42
CA SER A 213 10.30 -2.00 9.68
C SER A 213 8.87 -1.72 9.24
N TYR A 214 8.09 -2.76 8.92
CA TYR A 214 6.69 -2.62 8.50
C TYR A 214 5.75 -3.48 9.34
N SER A 215 4.45 -3.22 9.21
CA SER A 215 3.39 -3.92 9.98
C SER A 215 3.60 -3.89 11.51
N GLY A 216 4.26 -2.84 12.02
CA GLY A 216 4.51 -2.65 13.45
C GLY A 216 5.56 -3.57 14.07
N LEU A 217 6.22 -4.46 13.30
CA LEU A 217 7.15 -5.47 13.86
C LEU A 217 8.40 -4.88 14.52
N GLY A 218 8.80 -3.66 14.14
CA GLY A 218 9.91 -2.92 14.70
C GLY A 218 9.53 -1.93 15.81
N ASN A 219 8.38 -2.10 16.45
CA ASN A 219 7.92 -1.27 17.55
C ASN A 219 8.22 -1.90 18.92
N ALA A 220 8.52 -1.06 19.90
CA ALA A 220 8.65 -1.43 21.31
C ALA A 220 7.96 -0.38 22.19
N VAL A 221 7.02 -0.82 23.02
CA VAL A 221 6.35 0.04 24.01
C VAL A 221 7.06 -0.12 25.35
N VAL A 222 7.55 0.98 25.90
CA VAL A 222 8.34 1.00 27.14
C VAL A 222 7.55 1.71 28.24
N ILE A 223 7.39 1.06 29.39
CA ILE A 223 6.94 1.69 30.63
C ILE A 223 8.19 2.13 31.39
N LYS A 224 8.62 3.36 31.14
CA LYS A 224 9.78 4.01 31.72
C LYS A 224 9.56 4.33 33.20
N ASP A 225 10.57 4.03 34.00
CA ASP A 225 10.75 4.53 35.36
C ASP A 225 12.16 5.14 35.52
N GLU A 226 12.70 5.20 36.75
CA GLU A 226 14.01 5.78 37.04
C GLU A 226 15.19 4.88 36.61
N ARG A 227 14.94 3.61 36.30
CA ARG A 227 15.96 2.64 35.90
C ARG A 227 16.32 2.81 34.42
N PRO A 228 17.44 2.21 33.95
CA PRO A 228 17.75 2.09 32.53
C PRO A 228 16.60 1.43 31.75
N LEU A 229 16.44 1.78 30.47
CA LEU A 229 15.33 1.25 29.65
C LEU A 229 15.37 -0.28 29.54
N THR A 230 16.58 -0.85 29.57
CA THR A 230 16.81 -2.30 29.54
C THR A 230 16.24 -3.04 30.75
N ALA A 231 16.03 -2.34 31.87
CA ALA A 231 15.41 -2.87 33.08
C ALA A 231 13.93 -2.48 33.22
N CYS A 232 13.41 -1.64 32.32
CA CYS A 232 12.01 -1.22 32.28
C CYS A 232 11.14 -2.31 31.64
N HIS A 233 9.86 -2.36 32.05
CA HIS A 233 8.90 -3.23 31.38
C HIS A 233 8.72 -2.79 29.94
N THR A 234 9.04 -3.69 28.99
CA THR A 234 9.00 -3.41 27.56
C THR A 234 8.22 -4.50 26.86
N SER A 235 7.25 -4.09 26.04
CA SER A 235 6.51 -4.97 25.14
C SER A 235 7.03 -4.74 23.72
N PHE A 236 7.73 -5.75 23.18
CA PHE A 236 8.17 -5.75 21.80
C PHE A 236 7.11 -6.39 20.90
N SER A 237 6.89 -5.84 19.71
CA SER A 237 5.92 -6.38 18.76
C SER A 237 6.36 -7.71 18.14
N ALA A 238 7.67 -7.97 18.04
CA ALA A 238 8.20 -9.27 17.62
C ALA A 238 8.44 -10.18 18.84
N ALA A 239 7.91 -11.42 18.80
CA ALA A 239 7.87 -12.33 19.95
C ALA A 239 9.24 -12.71 20.53
N ASP A 240 10.26 -12.84 19.69
CA ASP A 240 11.61 -13.24 20.09
C ASP A 240 12.56 -12.05 20.33
N GLU A 241 12.01 -10.83 20.37
CA GLU A 241 12.79 -9.61 20.52
C GLU A 241 13.06 -9.28 21.98
N ASN A 242 14.27 -8.79 22.25
CA ASN A 242 14.64 -8.20 23.54
C ASN A 242 15.56 -7.00 23.31
N TRP A 243 15.91 -6.28 24.37
CA TRP A 243 16.74 -5.08 24.24
C TRP A 243 18.11 -5.31 23.60
N THR A 244 18.71 -6.49 23.75
CA THR A 244 20.00 -6.80 23.11
C THR A 244 19.84 -6.89 21.60
N THR A 245 18.93 -7.72 21.11
CA THR A 245 18.67 -7.87 19.66
C THR A 245 18.11 -6.58 19.06
N PHE A 246 17.30 -5.85 19.84
CA PHE A 246 16.72 -4.59 19.40
C PHE A 246 17.79 -3.49 19.29
N ALA A 247 18.76 -3.45 20.21
CA ALA A 247 19.88 -2.50 20.14
C ALA A 247 20.77 -2.74 18.91
N GLU A 248 21.00 -3.99 18.52
CA GLU A 248 21.71 -4.33 17.27
C GLU A 248 20.96 -3.77 16.06
N LYS A 249 19.63 -3.91 16.02
CA LYS A 249 18.77 -3.34 14.97
C LYS A 249 18.74 -1.82 14.98
N ILE A 250 18.79 -1.18 16.16
CA ILE A 250 18.91 0.28 16.29
C ILE A 250 20.25 0.75 15.70
N ALA A 251 21.34 0.04 15.96
CA ALA A 251 22.64 0.38 15.38
C ALA A 251 22.65 0.24 13.85
N GLU A 252 22.05 -0.83 13.33
CA GLU A 252 21.97 -1.10 11.89
C GLU A 252 21.02 -0.12 11.16
N ARG A 253 19.81 0.09 11.69
CA ARG A 253 18.69 0.71 10.96
C ARG A 253 18.39 2.12 11.44
N GLY A 254 18.76 2.44 12.68
CA GLY A 254 18.30 3.63 13.40
C GLY A 254 16.87 3.50 13.93
N ALA A 255 16.53 4.40 14.84
CA ALA A 255 15.24 4.44 15.51
C ALA A 255 14.76 5.87 15.79
N VAL A 256 13.46 5.97 16.05
CA VAL A 256 12.82 7.12 16.70
C VAL A 256 12.29 6.68 18.06
N ILE A 257 12.20 7.63 19.00
CA ILE A 257 11.47 7.44 20.26
C ILE A 257 10.43 8.55 20.42
N GLU A 258 9.21 8.17 20.78
CA GLU A 258 8.07 9.06 20.84
C GLU A 258 7.29 8.85 22.14
N GLU A 259 6.57 9.87 22.58
CA GLU A 259 5.52 9.70 23.57
C GLU A 259 4.46 8.73 23.05
N PHE A 260 4.04 7.80 23.90
CA PHE A 260 2.89 6.97 23.57
C PHE A 260 1.61 7.81 23.68
N ILE A 261 0.76 7.77 22.65
CA ILE A 261 -0.51 8.52 22.64
C ILE A 261 -1.55 7.75 23.46
N GLU A 262 -1.86 8.28 24.64
CA GLU A 262 -2.82 7.69 25.57
C GLU A 262 -4.21 8.30 25.47
N ASP A 263 -4.33 9.46 24.83
CA ASP A 263 -5.60 10.17 24.62
C ASP A 263 -6.63 9.28 23.92
N ARG A 264 -7.90 9.38 24.34
CA ARG A 264 -9.02 8.62 23.77
C ARG A 264 -10.25 9.53 23.57
N PRO A 265 -11.07 9.29 22.54
CA PRO A 265 -10.91 8.27 21.50
C PRO A 265 -9.72 8.57 20.57
N LEU A 266 -9.05 7.50 20.15
CA LEU A 266 -7.92 7.53 19.21
C LEU A 266 -8.35 6.75 17.96
N HIS A 267 -8.21 7.37 16.80
CA HIS A 267 -8.44 6.72 15.52
C HIS A 267 -7.15 6.70 14.69
N SER A 268 -7.06 5.75 13.75
CA SER A 268 -5.88 5.57 12.89
C SER A 268 -6.27 5.79 11.42
N PRO A 269 -6.53 7.03 10.98
CA PRO A 269 -6.75 7.28 9.57
C PRO A 269 -5.42 7.27 8.80
N SER A 270 -5.51 7.06 7.49
CA SER A 270 -4.40 7.25 6.58
C SER A 270 -4.81 8.11 5.37
N ALA A 271 -3.81 8.58 4.63
CA ALA A 271 -4.00 9.27 3.36
C ALA A 271 -3.14 8.62 2.28
N LEU A 272 -3.65 8.58 1.06
CA LEU A 272 -2.92 8.18 -0.13
C LEU A 272 -2.63 9.43 -0.95
N ALA A 273 -1.36 9.70 -1.22
CA ALA A 273 -0.93 10.80 -2.07
C ALA A 273 -0.22 10.28 -3.31
N ARG A 274 -0.22 11.11 -4.34
CA ARG A 274 0.42 10.90 -5.63
C ARG A 274 1.33 12.08 -5.93
N ILE A 275 2.54 11.82 -6.41
CA ILE A 275 3.37 12.82 -7.08
C ILE A 275 3.67 12.34 -8.50
N THR A 276 3.34 13.14 -9.51
CA THR A 276 3.57 12.83 -10.92
C THR A 276 5.05 13.03 -11.27
N PRO A 277 5.53 12.48 -12.41
CA PRO A 277 6.91 12.69 -12.86
C PRO A 277 7.30 14.16 -13.07
N GLY A 278 6.32 15.03 -13.35
CA GLY A 278 6.52 16.48 -13.48
C GLY A 278 6.50 17.23 -12.14
N GLY A 279 6.34 16.55 -11.00
CA GLY A 279 6.32 17.14 -9.67
C GLY A 279 4.97 17.70 -9.24
N ALA A 280 3.89 17.49 -10.01
CA ALA A 280 2.53 17.80 -9.54
C ALA A 280 2.13 16.79 -8.46
N TYR A 281 1.45 17.25 -7.41
CA TYR A 281 1.11 16.41 -6.27
C TYR A 281 -0.35 16.55 -5.89
N ASP A 282 -0.98 15.45 -5.48
CA ASP A 282 -2.38 15.39 -5.05
C ASP A 282 -2.56 14.40 -3.90
N VAL A 283 -3.50 14.68 -3.00
CA VAL A 283 -4.05 13.67 -2.08
C VAL A 283 -5.26 13.05 -2.78
N VAL A 284 -5.16 11.75 -3.09
CA VAL A 284 -6.16 11.04 -3.91
C VAL A 284 -7.15 10.24 -3.09
N ALA A 285 -6.85 9.98 -1.81
CA ALA A 285 -7.77 9.34 -0.90
C ALA A 285 -7.39 9.58 0.57
N THR A 286 -8.38 9.43 1.45
CA THR A 286 -8.20 9.24 2.89
C THR A 286 -8.96 8.01 3.32
N HIS A 287 -8.48 7.32 4.34
CA HIS A 287 -9.04 6.05 4.79
C HIS A 287 -9.12 5.98 6.31
N GLU A 288 -10.08 5.22 6.81
CA GLU A 288 -9.97 4.60 8.12
C GLU A 288 -9.17 3.31 8.01
N GLN A 289 -8.10 3.15 8.78
CA GLN A 289 -7.45 1.84 8.89
C GLN A 289 -8.27 0.94 9.81
N LEU A 290 -8.65 -0.23 9.32
CA LEU A 290 -9.29 -1.26 10.13
C LEU A 290 -8.17 -2.11 10.73
N LEU A 291 -7.95 -1.95 12.04
CA LEU A 291 -6.89 -2.64 12.77
C LEU A 291 -7.48 -3.77 13.63
N GLY A 292 -6.70 -4.84 13.80
CA GLY A 292 -7.06 -6.02 14.58
C GLY A 292 -5.83 -6.68 15.18
N GLY A 293 -5.93 -7.98 15.45
CA GLY A 293 -4.90 -8.72 16.17
C GLY A 293 -4.92 -8.47 17.69
N PRO A 294 -4.06 -9.16 18.47
CA PRO A 294 -4.10 -9.13 19.93
C PRO A 294 -3.93 -7.74 20.54
N ASN A 295 -3.17 -6.86 19.86
CA ASN A 295 -2.86 -5.51 20.32
C ASN A 295 -3.62 -4.41 19.55
N GLY A 296 -4.47 -4.78 18.57
CA GLY A 296 -5.21 -3.82 17.77
C GLY A 296 -4.36 -2.97 16.82
N ASP A 297 -3.20 -3.48 16.40
CA ASP A 297 -2.18 -2.80 15.59
C ASP A 297 -1.91 -3.49 14.24
N LEU A 298 -2.54 -4.64 13.96
CA LEU A 298 -2.40 -5.36 12.70
C LEU A 298 -3.43 -4.90 11.67
N TYR A 299 -2.96 -4.36 10.54
CA TYR A 299 -3.82 -3.94 9.43
C TYR A 299 -4.66 -5.09 8.87
N GLN A 300 -5.98 -4.96 8.98
CA GLN A 300 -6.97 -5.90 8.45
C GLN A 300 -7.56 -5.45 7.12
N GLY A 301 -7.51 -4.15 6.83
CA GLY A 301 -8.20 -3.53 5.71
C GLY A 301 -8.43 -2.04 5.94
N CYS A 302 -9.31 -1.44 5.14
CA CYS A 302 -9.65 -0.03 5.26
C CYS A 302 -11.11 0.26 4.93
N ALA A 303 -11.61 1.39 5.40
CA ALA A 303 -12.84 1.99 4.91
C ALA A 303 -12.52 3.36 4.27
N PHE A 304 -13.19 3.67 3.17
CA PHE A 304 -13.05 4.93 2.44
C PHE A 304 -14.39 5.66 2.37
N PRO A 305 -14.39 6.99 2.56
CA PRO A 305 -13.24 7.81 2.96
C PRO A 305 -12.96 7.70 4.48
N ALA A 306 -11.93 8.41 4.97
CA ALA A 306 -11.78 8.66 6.41
C ALA A 306 -13.02 9.38 6.98
N ARG A 307 -13.23 9.29 8.29
CA ARG A 307 -14.42 9.86 8.93
C ARG A 307 -14.52 11.39 8.74
N PRO A 308 -15.74 11.94 8.54
CA PRO A 308 -15.94 13.34 8.24
C PRO A 308 -15.40 14.30 9.32
N GLU A 309 -15.31 13.86 10.58
CA GLU A 309 -14.86 14.67 11.73
C GLU A 309 -13.40 15.11 11.65
N TYR A 310 -12.55 14.40 10.89
CA TYR A 310 -11.13 14.72 10.76
C TYR A 310 -10.55 14.51 9.35
N ARG A 311 -11.33 13.98 8.40
CA ARG A 311 -10.90 13.75 7.01
C ARG A 311 -10.25 14.97 6.37
N ALA A 312 -10.87 16.15 6.51
CA ALA A 312 -10.33 17.38 5.93
C ALA A 312 -8.94 17.69 6.51
N GLN A 313 -8.78 17.60 7.84
CA GLN A 313 -7.51 17.85 8.51
C GLN A 313 -6.43 16.82 8.14
N VAL A 314 -6.80 15.55 7.98
CA VAL A 314 -5.89 14.49 7.49
C VAL A 314 -5.44 14.82 6.06
N GLY A 315 -6.37 15.20 5.18
CA GLY A 315 -6.08 15.63 3.81
C GLY A 315 -5.14 16.83 3.75
N GLU A 316 -5.39 17.87 4.54
CA GLU A 316 -4.54 19.07 4.62
C GLU A 316 -3.13 18.75 5.10
N CYS A 317 -2.98 17.90 6.12
CA CYS A 317 -1.67 17.46 6.59
C CYS A 317 -0.93 16.65 5.51
N ALA A 318 -1.63 15.73 4.85
CA ALA A 318 -1.11 14.92 3.77
C ALA A 318 -0.65 15.78 2.57
N GLU A 319 -1.40 16.81 2.21
CA GLU A 319 -1.06 17.72 1.11
C GLU A 319 0.23 18.51 1.41
N ARG A 320 0.38 19.01 2.64
CA ARG A 320 1.60 19.72 3.07
C ARG A 320 2.84 18.81 3.01
N ILE A 321 2.71 17.56 3.44
CA ILE A 321 3.78 16.56 3.31
C ILE A 321 4.09 16.26 1.85
N ALA A 322 3.06 16.03 1.03
CA ALA A 322 3.23 15.73 -0.39
C ALA A 322 3.94 16.88 -1.13
N ARG A 323 3.65 18.13 -0.79
CA ARG A 323 4.34 19.32 -1.31
C ARG A 323 5.83 19.33 -1.00
N VAL A 324 6.22 19.02 0.24
CA VAL A 324 7.64 18.93 0.62
C VAL A 324 8.32 17.80 -0.14
N LEU A 325 7.72 16.61 -0.18
CA LEU A 325 8.28 15.46 -0.89
C LEU A 325 8.40 15.69 -2.40
N ALA A 326 7.43 16.37 -3.01
CA ALA A 326 7.49 16.79 -4.42
C ALA A 326 8.67 17.75 -4.67
N GLY A 327 8.90 18.70 -3.75
CA GLY A 327 10.07 19.57 -3.77
C GLY A 327 11.42 18.84 -3.64
N ARG A 328 11.42 17.61 -3.08
CA ARG A 328 12.59 16.72 -3.03
C ARG A 328 12.71 15.81 -4.25
N GLY A 329 11.78 15.87 -5.20
CA GLY A 329 11.78 15.05 -6.42
C GLY A 329 11.24 13.64 -6.24
N VAL A 330 10.46 13.37 -5.18
CA VAL A 330 9.74 12.11 -5.03
C VAL A 330 8.72 11.96 -6.16
N VAL A 331 8.61 10.75 -6.73
CA VAL A 331 7.62 10.39 -7.76
C VAL A 331 6.86 9.15 -7.27
N GLY A 332 5.59 9.03 -7.65
CA GLY A 332 4.79 7.84 -7.40
C GLY A 332 3.74 7.99 -6.32
N LEU A 333 3.24 6.85 -5.84
CA LEU A 333 2.22 6.79 -4.79
C LEU A 333 2.86 6.45 -3.45
N PHE A 334 2.31 7.03 -2.39
CA PHE A 334 2.74 6.74 -1.02
C PHE A 334 1.60 6.95 -0.03
N GLY A 335 1.61 6.13 1.02
CA GLY A 335 0.69 6.23 2.14
C GLY A 335 1.26 7.09 3.26
N MET A 336 0.39 7.77 4.00
CA MET A 336 0.73 8.47 5.23
C MET A 336 -0.25 8.05 6.31
N ASP A 337 0.25 7.52 7.41
CA ASP A 337 -0.58 7.07 8.52
C ASP A 337 -0.62 8.17 9.59
N PHE A 338 -1.80 8.41 10.14
CA PHE A 338 -2.04 9.44 11.15
C PHE A 338 -2.72 8.85 12.37
N PHE A 339 -2.59 9.55 13.48
CA PHE A 339 -3.48 9.42 14.63
C PHE A 339 -4.43 10.62 14.63
N ALA A 340 -5.74 10.36 14.66
CA ALA A 340 -6.73 11.39 14.93
C ALA A 340 -7.08 11.36 16.43
N VAL A 341 -6.64 12.40 17.15
CA VAL A 341 -6.82 12.56 18.59
C VAL A 341 -7.92 13.57 18.86
N LYS A 342 -8.88 13.22 19.71
CA LYS A 342 -9.94 14.16 20.13
C LYS A 342 -9.35 15.32 20.94
N THR A 343 -9.78 16.54 20.66
CA THR A 343 -9.44 17.76 21.40
C THR A 343 -10.70 18.57 21.69
N ASP A 344 -10.59 19.61 22.52
CA ASP A 344 -11.70 20.54 22.80
C ASP A 344 -12.21 21.25 21.53
N ALA A 345 -11.34 21.44 20.54
CA ALA A 345 -11.65 22.10 19.27
C ALA A 345 -12.08 21.12 18.15
N GLY A 346 -12.25 19.83 18.45
CA GLY A 346 -12.59 18.81 17.45
C GLY A 346 -11.58 17.67 17.44
N TYR A 347 -10.87 17.48 16.33
CA TYR A 347 -9.82 16.49 16.20
C TYR A 347 -8.50 17.13 15.80
N ARG A 348 -7.41 16.44 16.11
CA ARG A 348 -6.07 16.75 15.64
C ARG A 348 -5.46 15.54 14.96
N ALA A 349 -5.04 15.70 13.72
CA ALA A 349 -4.23 14.71 13.00
C ALA A 349 -2.75 14.86 13.41
N LEU A 350 -2.16 13.75 13.87
CA LEU A 350 -0.74 13.63 14.18
C LEU A 350 -0.13 12.62 13.20
N LEU A 351 0.92 12.97 12.46
CA LEU A 351 1.61 12.01 11.60
C LEU A 351 2.22 10.90 12.44
N CYS A 352 2.00 9.65 12.03
CA CYS A 352 2.60 8.44 12.60
C CYS A 352 3.78 7.96 11.75
N GLU A 353 3.60 7.83 10.43
CA GLU A 353 4.63 7.39 9.48
C GLU A 353 4.29 7.75 8.03
N ILE A 354 5.32 7.76 7.18
CA ILE A 354 5.20 7.90 5.72
C ILE A 354 5.69 6.60 5.09
N ASN A 355 4.89 6.01 4.21
CA ASN A 355 5.22 4.79 3.46
C ASN A 355 5.46 5.15 1.99
N LEU A 356 6.72 5.43 1.61
CA LEU A 356 7.13 5.77 0.24
C LEU A 356 7.11 4.56 -0.71
N ARG A 357 5.92 4.01 -0.96
CA ARG A 357 5.65 2.85 -1.82
C ARG A 357 4.15 2.65 -2.00
N ILE A 358 3.79 1.74 -2.91
CA ILE A 358 2.44 1.19 -2.97
C ILE A 358 2.14 0.43 -1.66
N GLY A 359 0.92 0.60 -1.14
CA GLY A 359 0.48 0.07 0.14
C GLY A 359 -0.88 -0.62 0.09
N GLY A 360 -1.34 -1.12 1.24
CA GLY A 360 -2.59 -1.88 1.35
C GLY A 360 -3.88 -1.07 1.14
N THR A 361 -3.78 0.26 1.04
CA THR A 361 -4.88 1.17 0.67
C THR A 361 -4.84 1.59 -0.80
N THR A 362 -3.76 1.28 -1.52
CA THR A 362 -3.60 1.66 -2.93
C THR A 362 -4.44 0.79 -3.85
N HIS A 363 -4.42 -0.54 -3.69
CA HIS A 363 -5.17 -1.44 -4.57
C HIS A 363 -6.69 -1.36 -4.38
N PRO A 364 -7.27 -1.16 -3.18
CA PRO A 364 -8.70 -0.95 -3.05
C PRO A 364 -9.14 0.38 -3.66
N PHE A 365 -8.32 1.43 -3.50
CA PHE A 365 -8.56 2.70 -4.18
C PHE A 365 -8.53 2.56 -5.70
N GLY A 366 -7.49 1.92 -6.25
CA GLY A 366 -7.36 1.69 -7.69
C GLY A 366 -8.49 0.83 -8.25
N ALA A 367 -8.86 -0.25 -7.56
CA ALA A 367 -9.99 -1.09 -7.92
C ALA A 367 -11.30 -0.29 -7.94
N ALA A 368 -11.61 0.46 -6.87
CA ALA A 368 -12.81 1.28 -6.79
C ALA A 368 -12.85 2.36 -7.89
N LEU A 369 -11.77 3.12 -8.06
CA LEU A 369 -11.65 4.16 -9.07
C LEU A 369 -11.87 3.61 -10.49
N LEU A 370 -11.16 2.54 -10.86
CA LEU A 370 -11.16 2.01 -12.21
C LEU A 370 -12.44 1.25 -12.57
N THR A 371 -12.98 0.42 -11.66
CA THR A 371 -14.23 -0.33 -11.93
C THR A 371 -15.45 0.58 -11.99
N THR A 372 -15.49 1.62 -11.15
CA THR A 372 -16.60 2.59 -11.15
C THR A 372 -16.48 3.63 -12.24
N GLY A 373 -15.26 3.99 -12.67
CA GLY A 373 -15.04 5.16 -13.52
C GLY A 373 -15.39 6.47 -12.81
N ALA A 374 -15.28 6.50 -11.47
CA ALA A 374 -15.45 7.70 -10.68
C ALA A 374 -14.23 8.63 -10.81
N SER A 375 -14.40 9.90 -10.44
CA SER A 375 -13.30 10.83 -10.21
C SER A 375 -13.23 11.22 -8.75
N TYR A 376 -12.04 11.52 -8.23
CA TYR A 376 -11.89 12.02 -6.87
C TYR A 376 -12.29 13.50 -6.80
N ASP A 377 -13.21 13.83 -5.91
CA ASP A 377 -13.59 15.21 -5.60
C ASP A 377 -12.88 15.66 -4.31
N PRO A 378 -11.91 16.60 -4.40
CA PRO A 378 -11.18 17.09 -3.24
C PRO A 378 -12.08 17.90 -2.27
N GLY A 379 -13.19 18.47 -2.75
CA GLY A 379 -14.10 19.25 -1.92
C GLY A 379 -14.88 18.39 -0.93
N THR A 380 -15.34 17.23 -1.39
CA THR A 380 -16.01 16.25 -0.52
C THR A 380 -15.05 15.21 0.06
N GLY A 381 -13.87 15.02 -0.52
CA GLY A 381 -12.95 13.93 -0.17
C GLY A 381 -13.51 12.54 -0.50
N THR A 382 -14.34 12.43 -1.55
CA THR A 382 -14.96 11.19 -2.00
C THR A 382 -14.71 10.92 -3.47
N LEU A 383 -14.90 9.68 -3.91
CA LEU A 383 -15.02 9.36 -5.33
C LEU A 383 -16.43 9.69 -5.80
N VAL A 384 -16.61 10.26 -6.99
CA VAL A 384 -17.91 10.66 -7.53
C VAL A 384 -18.09 10.11 -8.94
N HIS A 385 -19.22 9.44 -9.18
CA HIS A 385 -19.64 8.96 -10.51
C HIS A 385 -21.11 9.29 -10.74
N GLY A 386 -21.43 9.96 -11.86
CA GLY A 386 -22.82 10.34 -12.18
C GLY A 386 -23.49 11.20 -11.09
N GLY A 387 -22.71 12.03 -10.40
CA GLY A 387 -23.19 12.87 -9.28
C GLY A 387 -23.41 12.13 -7.96
N ARG A 388 -23.09 10.82 -7.88
CA ARG A 388 -23.17 10.02 -6.66
C ARG A 388 -21.78 9.74 -6.09
N SER A 389 -21.64 9.94 -4.78
CA SER A 389 -20.42 9.56 -4.06
C SER A 389 -20.31 8.03 -3.98
N LYS A 390 -19.07 7.53 -4.03
CA LYS A 390 -18.72 6.13 -3.86
C LYS A 390 -17.91 5.93 -2.58
N TYR A 391 -18.25 4.88 -1.87
CA TYR A 391 -17.65 4.45 -0.61
C TYR A 391 -17.17 3.02 -0.76
N TYR A 392 -16.19 2.61 0.04
CA TYR A 392 -15.83 1.20 0.09
C TYR A 392 -15.30 0.74 1.43
N VAL A 393 -15.44 -0.56 1.68
CA VAL A 393 -14.75 -1.27 2.76
C VAL A 393 -13.98 -2.43 2.14
N ALA A 394 -12.68 -2.51 2.42
CA ALA A 394 -11.78 -3.48 1.83
C ALA A 394 -11.06 -4.31 2.88
N THR A 395 -10.74 -5.56 2.55
CA THR A 395 -9.88 -6.45 3.36
C THR A 395 -8.99 -7.29 2.47
N ASP A 396 -7.82 -7.65 3.00
CA ASP A 396 -6.87 -8.60 2.40
C ASP A 396 -6.75 -9.89 3.22
N ASN A 397 -7.57 -10.01 4.28
CA ASN A 397 -7.42 -11.00 5.33
C ASN A 397 -8.68 -11.84 5.52
N CYS A 398 -9.53 -11.94 4.49
CA CYS A 398 -10.65 -12.87 4.53
C CYS A 398 -10.10 -14.29 4.41
N THR A 399 -10.18 -15.05 5.50
CA THR A 399 -9.79 -16.46 5.54
C THR A 399 -10.99 -17.31 5.92
N ALA A 400 -11.31 -18.31 5.09
CA ALA A 400 -12.37 -19.26 5.36
C ALA A 400 -11.90 -20.67 4.98
N ALA A 401 -11.91 -21.60 5.94
CA ALA A 401 -11.41 -22.96 5.75
C ALA A 401 -12.14 -23.71 4.62
N CYS A 402 -13.43 -23.42 4.42
CA CYS A 402 -14.28 -24.02 3.38
C CYS A 402 -13.96 -23.53 1.95
N LEU A 403 -13.08 -22.53 1.80
CA LEU A 403 -12.58 -22.08 0.50
C LEU A 403 -11.29 -22.80 0.09
N ARG A 404 -10.58 -23.45 1.03
CA ARG A 404 -9.36 -24.19 0.69
C ARG A 404 -9.69 -25.31 -0.29
N GLY A 405 -8.89 -25.43 -1.34
CA GLY A 405 -9.08 -26.38 -2.44
C GLY A 405 -10.05 -25.91 -3.54
N ARG A 406 -10.79 -24.81 -3.34
CA ARG A 406 -11.59 -24.20 -4.43
C ARG A 406 -10.69 -23.47 -5.40
N THR A 407 -11.10 -23.43 -6.65
CA THR A 407 -10.48 -22.63 -7.71
C THR A 407 -10.92 -21.17 -7.64
N PRO A 408 -10.13 -20.23 -8.19
CA PRO A 408 -10.55 -18.83 -8.35
C PRO A 408 -11.91 -18.68 -9.04
N ALA A 409 -12.14 -19.43 -10.13
CA ALA A 409 -13.39 -19.39 -10.90
C ALA A 409 -14.62 -19.80 -10.05
N GLU A 410 -14.49 -20.83 -9.21
CA GLU A 410 -15.57 -21.27 -8.33
C GLU A 410 -15.92 -20.21 -7.28
N VAL A 411 -14.93 -19.47 -6.77
CA VAL A 411 -15.16 -18.39 -5.80
C VAL A 411 -15.81 -17.17 -6.46
N VAL A 412 -15.36 -16.80 -7.66
CA VAL A 412 -16.02 -15.73 -8.46
C VAL A 412 -17.49 -16.10 -8.69
N LYS A 413 -17.75 -17.31 -9.21
CA LYS A 413 -19.12 -17.80 -9.44
C LYS A 413 -19.97 -17.81 -8.18
N LEU A 414 -19.40 -18.22 -7.03
CA LEU A 414 -20.10 -18.22 -5.73
C LEU A 414 -20.58 -16.81 -5.32
N ILE A 415 -19.75 -15.79 -5.58
CA ILE A 415 -20.08 -14.39 -5.28
C ILE A 415 -21.16 -13.89 -6.25
N ASP A 416 -21.05 -14.21 -7.53
CA ASP A 416 -22.03 -13.82 -8.55
C ASP A 416 -23.39 -14.49 -8.34
N ASP A 417 -23.44 -15.80 -8.06
CA ASP A 417 -24.66 -16.56 -7.79
C ASP A 417 -25.44 -15.99 -6.59
N ARG A 418 -24.77 -15.29 -5.68
CA ARG A 418 -25.37 -14.63 -4.52
C ARG A 418 -25.74 -13.17 -4.75
N GLY A 419 -25.56 -12.66 -5.97
CA GLY A 419 -25.77 -11.26 -6.31
C GLY A 419 -24.85 -10.32 -5.53
N LEU A 420 -23.64 -10.78 -5.21
CA LEU A 420 -22.62 -10.01 -4.50
C LEU A 420 -21.50 -9.53 -5.44
N GLY A 421 -21.50 -9.95 -6.70
CA GLY A 421 -20.57 -9.45 -7.73
C GLY A 421 -20.73 -7.95 -7.98
N PHE A 422 -19.81 -7.39 -8.76
CA PHE A 422 -19.88 -5.98 -9.16
C PHE A 422 -20.97 -5.77 -10.22
N ASP A 423 -21.88 -4.83 -9.97
CA ASP A 423 -22.92 -4.40 -10.89
C ASP A 423 -22.40 -3.22 -11.74
N ARG A 424 -22.34 -3.42 -13.06
CA ARG A 424 -21.83 -2.41 -14.01
C ARG A 424 -22.74 -1.20 -14.19
N GLU A 425 -24.05 -1.36 -13.97
CA GLU A 425 -25.02 -0.27 -14.11
C GLU A 425 -25.02 0.58 -12.82
N ALA A 426 -25.13 -0.05 -11.66
CA ALA A 426 -25.10 0.64 -10.38
C ALA A 426 -23.70 1.16 -10.00
N ARG A 427 -22.64 0.56 -10.57
CA ARG A 427 -21.23 0.82 -10.20
C ARG A 427 -21.00 0.56 -8.69
N THR A 428 -21.56 -0.53 -8.18
CA THR A 428 -21.45 -0.99 -6.79
C THR A 428 -21.26 -2.51 -6.77
N GLY A 429 -20.90 -3.10 -5.64
CA GLY A 429 -20.63 -4.54 -5.51
C GLY A 429 -19.18 -4.86 -5.13
N ASN A 430 -18.80 -6.14 -5.19
CA ASN A 430 -17.47 -6.58 -4.75
C ASN A 430 -16.48 -6.71 -5.92
N VAL A 431 -15.27 -6.19 -5.70
CA VAL A 431 -14.09 -6.48 -6.53
C VAL A 431 -13.15 -7.38 -5.73
N LEU A 432 -12.87 -8.60 -6.22
CA LEU A 432 -12.06 -9.60 -5.55
C LEU A 432 -10.57 -9.45 -5.91
N HIS A 433 -9.69 -9.78 -4.97
CA HIS A 433 -8.23 -9.79 -5.17
C HIS A 433 -7.58 -10.89 -4.32
N LEU A 434 -6.30 -11.21 -4.60
CA LEU A 434 -5.59 -12.34 -3.96
C LEU A 434 -6.31 -13.69 -4.16
N LEU A 435 -6.92 -13.89 -5.32
CA LEU A 435 -7.68 -15.12 -5.61
C LEU A 435 -6.74 -16.34 -5.75
N GLY A 436 -5.48 -16.16 -6.15
CA GLY A 436 -4.52 -17.27 -6.19
C GLY A 436 -4.13 -17.79 -4.81
N ALA A 437 -4.46 -17.07 -3.72
CA ALA A 437 -4.29 -17.57 -2.35
C ALA A 437 -5.41 -18.52 -1.91
N VAL A 438 -6.51 -18.61 -2.67
CA VAL A 438 -7.69 -19.41 -2.31
C VAL A 438 -7.36 -20.92 -2.26
N PRO A 439 -6.77 -21.54 -3.30
CA PRO A 439 -6.64 -23.00 -3.33
C PRO A 439 -5.82 -23.55 -2.17
N GLU A 440 -4.71 -22.90 -1.84
CA GLU A 440 -3.81 -23.36 -0.77
C GLU A 440 -4.24 -22.88 0.62
N TYR A 441 -4.60 -21.60 0.75
CA TYR A 441 -4.77 -20.98 2.06
C TYR A 441 -6.24 -20.80 2.46
N GLY A 442 -7.19 -20.89 1.52
CA GLY A 442 -8.56 -20.46 1.73
C GLY A 442 -8.65 -18.95 2.05
N LYS A 443 -7.71 -18.18 1.51
CA LYS A 443 -7.54 -16.74 1.76
C LYS A 443 -7.82 -15.96 0.48
N LEU A 444 -8.47 -14.81 0.62
CA LEU A 444 -8.65 -13.81 -0.43
C LEU A 444 -8.83 -12.42 0.19
N GLY A 445 -8.80 -11.41 -0.67
CA GLY A 445 -9.25 -10.07 -0.36
C GLY A 445 -10.42 -9.65 -1.25
N PHE A 446 -11.13 -8.62 -0.82
CA PHE A 446 -12.14 -7.96 -1.64
C PHE A 446 -12.36 -6.51 -1.22
N THR A 447 -12.86 -5.71 -2.16
CA THR A 447 -13.27 -4.31 -1.98
C THR A 447 -14.77 -4.21 -2.24
N SER A 448 -15.55 -3.96 -1.20
CA SER A 448 -17.01 -3.81 -1.27
C SER A 448 -17.37 -2.34 -1.51
N ILE A 449 -17.90 -2.01 -2.68
CA ILE A 449 -18.18 -0.64 -3.14
C ILE A 449 -19.69 -0.36 -3.04
N GLY A 450 -20.07 0.80 -2.50
CA GLY A 450 -21.47 1.24 -2.37
C GLY A 450 -21.64 2.75 -2.60
N ASP A 451 -22.88 3.22 -2.69
CA ASP A 451 -23.26 4.64 -2.81
C ASP A 451 -23.29 5.36 -1.45
N SER A 452 -23.13 4.61 -0.35
CA SER A 452 -23.03 5.12 1.02
C SER A 452 -22.06 4.28 1.86
N ALA A 453 -21.59 4.84 2.97
CA ALA A 453 -20.75 4.11 3.92
C ALA A 453 -21.49 2.89 4.51
N GLU A 454 -22.79 3.04 4.78
CA GLU A 454 -23.65 1.99 5.32
C GLU A 454 -23.83 0.83 4.32
N GLU A 455 -24.06 1.15 3.04
CA GLU A 455 -24.19 0.15 1.98
C GLU A 455 -22.89 -0.63 1.79
N ALA A 456 -21.75 0.07 1.70
CA ALA A 456 -20.44 -0.57 1.56
C ALA A 456 -20.14 -1.49 2.76
N ALA A 457 -20.47 -1.07 3.98
CA ALA A 457 -20.28 -1.87 5.19
C ALA A 457 -21.23 -3.06 5.27
N GLU A 458 -22.50 -2.92 4.88
CA GLU A 458 -23.45 -4.04 4.81
C GLU A 458 -23.02 -5.05 3.76
N LEU A 459 -22.65 -4.59 2.57
CA LEU A 459 -22.13 -5.45 1.50
C LEU A 459 -20.91 -6.23 1.98
N HIS A 460 -19.96 -5.57 2.63
CA HIS A 460 -18.77 -6.21 3.20
C HIS A 460 -19.14 -7.31 4.20
N ARG A 461 -20.06 -7.04 5.13
CA ARG A 461 -20.54 -8.04 6.11
C ARG A 461 -21.24 -9.22 5.44
N ARG A 462 -22.06 -8.97 4.41
CA ARG A 462 -22.75 -10.03 3.63
C ARG A 462 -21.74 -10.90 2.90
N THR A 463 -20.73 -10.30 2.27
CA THR A 463 -19.65 -11.02 1.59
C THR A 463 -18.87 -11.91 2.56
N LEU A 464 -18.47 -11.40 3.74
CA LEU A 464 -17.82 -12.22 4.77
C LEU A 464 -18.68 -13.42 5.20
N ARG A 465 -19.98 -13.21 5.43
CA ARG A 465 -20.89 -14.31 5.81
C ARG A 465 -21.01 -15.35 4.70
N ALA A 466 -21.20 -14.89 3.46
CA ALA A 466 -21.29 -15.75 2.29
C ALA A 466 -20.04 -16.63 2.14
N LEU A 467 -18.85 -16.03 2.21
CA LEU A 467 -17.59 -16.75 2.07
C LEU A 467 -17.33 -17.75 3.21
N ASN A 468 -17.80 -17.47 4.43
CA ASN A 468 -17.65 -18.38 5.59
C ASN A 468 -18.68 -19.53 5.64
N GLN A 469 -19.87 -19.35 5.07
CA GLN A 469 -20.98 -20.32 5.18
C GLN A 469 -20.98 -21.42 4.09
N SER A 470 -19.93 -21.50 3.27
CA SER A 470 -19.93 -22.37 2.09
C SER A 470 -19.54 -23.81 2.41
N ALA A 471 -20.42 -24.53 3.11
CA ALA A 471 -20.46 -26.00 3.17
C ALA A 471 -21.54 -26.54 2.22
#